data_AF-A0A8S3DUL4-F1
#
_entry.id   AF-A0A8S3DUL4-F1
#
_cell.length_a   1.000
_cell.length_b   1.000
_cell.length_c   1.000
_cell.angle_alpha   90.00
_cell.angle_beta   90.00
_cell.angle_gamma   90.00
#
_symmetry.space_group_name_H-M   'P 1'
#
loop_
_entity.id
_entity.type
_entity.pdbx_description
1 polymer ?
#
loop_
_entity_poly.entity_id
_entity_poly.type
_entity_poly.pdbx_seq_one_letter_code
_entity_poly.pdbx_strand_id
1 'polypeptide(L)' 'AGGNGPGEAINQLHYPWDLDVDDDQAIYVAEYSNHRIMKWACGAVQGEVVAGGNRQGNRNNQLNGPANVIVD' A
#
# COMPACT_ATOMS: atom_id res chain seq x y z
N ALA A 1 10.97 -0.36 2.13
CA ALA A 1 9.62 -0.94 2.31
C ALA A 1 9.66 -2.47 2.14
N GLY A 2 8.83 -3.21 2.88
CA GLY A 2 8.43 -4.60 2.55
C GLY A 2 9.43 -5.75 2.77
N GLY A 3 10.67 -5.51 3.21
CA GLY A 3 11.74 -6.52 3.34
C GLY A 3 11.56 -7.60 4.42
N ASN A 4 10.35 -7.79 4.94
CA ASN A 4 10.03 -8.72 6.03
C ASN A 4 9.21 -9.94 5.55
N GLY A 5 9.33 -10.28 4.26
CA GLY A 5 8.53 -11.33 3.61
C GLY A 5 7.10 -10.89 3.30
N PRO A 6 6.34 -11.72 2.55
CA PRO A 6 4.96 -11.42 2.20
C PRO A 6 4.03 -11.53 3.42
N GLY A 7 3.08 -10.61 3.56
CA GLY A 7 2.08 -10.66 4.62
C GLY A 7 1.26 -9.39 4.78
N GLU A 8 0.40 -9.37 5.80
CA GLU A 8 -0.56 -8.27 6.07
C GLU A 8 -0.04 -7.24 7.07
N ALA A 9 1.09 -7.49 7.73
CA ALA A 9 1.65 -6.53 8.68
C ALA A 9 2.04 -5.21 7.99
N ILE A 10 2.06 -4.11 8.74
CA ILE A 10 2.38 -2.77 8.21
C ILE A 10 3.84 -2.64 7.75
N ASN A 11 4.69 -3.58 8.12
CA ASN A 11 6.09 -3.66 7.68
C ASN A 11 6.30 -4.73 6.57
N GLN A 12 5.24 -5.32 6.06
CA GLN A 12 5.22 -6.32 4.99
C GLN A 12 4.40 -5.81 3.80
N LEU A 13 4.61 -6.39 2.62
CA LEU A 13 3.79 -6.17 1.43
C LEU A 13 3.22 -7.52 0.97
N HIS A 14 2.05 -7.54 0.32
CA HIS A 14 1.51 -8.77 -0.25
C HIS A 14 1.03 -8.55 -1.69
N TYR A 15 1.82 -9.08 -2.63
CA TYR A 15 1.57 -8.99 -4.07
C TYR A 15 1.33 -7.53 -4.52
N PRO A 16 2.31 -6.62 -4.32
CA PRO A 16 2.19 -5.26 -4.83
C PRO A 16 2.19 -5.26 -6.36
N TRP A 17 1.35 -4.41 -6.95
CA TRP A 17 1.20 -4.32 -8.42
C TRP A 17 1.82 -3.06 -9.00
N ASP A 18 1.79 -1.96 -8.25
CA ASP A 18 2.27 -0.66 -8.72
C ASP A 18 2.79 0.17 -7.55
N LEU A 19 3.60 1.17 -7.89
CA LEU A 19 4.06 2.18 -6.95
C LEU A 19 4.25 3.53 -7.63
N ASP A 20 4.05 4.58 -6.85
CA ASP A 20 4.38 5.95 -7.26
C ASP A 20 5.04 6.72 -6.10
N VAL A 21 5.66 7.85 -6.40
CA VAL A 21 6.46 8.62 -5.44
C VAL A 21 6.04 10.09 -5.46
N ASP A 22 5.78 10.66 -4.28
CA ASP A 22 5.48 12.09 -4.15
C ASP A 22 6.74 12.97 -4.03
N ASP A 23 6.55 14.29 -4.06
CA ASP A 23 7.63 15.29 -3.92
C ASP A 23 8.42 15.18 -2.60
N ASP A 24 7.80 14.62 -1.55
CA ASP A 24 8.42 14.35 -0.25
C ASP A 24 9.20 13.01 -0.22
N GLN A 25 9.36 12.36 -1.38
CA GLN A 25 9.98 11.05 -1.56
C GLN A 25 9.27 9.93 -0.79
N ALA A 26 7.98 10.09 -0.48
CA ALA A 26 7.18 9.01 0.07
C ALA A 26 6.71 8.09 -1.07
N ILE A 27 6.86 6.80 -0.86
CA ILE A 27 6.46 5.76 -1.81
C ILE A 27 5.04 5.31 -1.47
N TYR A 28 4.14 5.34 -2.44
CA TYR A 28 2.80 4.78 -2.35
C TYR A 28 2.79 3.47 -3.11
N VAL A 29 2.26 2.42 -2.50
CA VAL A 29 2.27 1.06 -3.07
C VAL A 29 0.84 0.56 -3.15
N ALA A 30 0.41 0.16 -4.34
CA ALA A 30 -0.83 -0.56 -4.55
C ALA A 30 -0.63 -2.04 -4.20
N GLU A 31 -1.12 -2.47 -3.03
CA GLU A 31 -1.06 -3.87 -2.61
C GLU A 31 -2.33 -4.61 -3.03
N TYR A 32 -2.22 -5.36 -4.12
CA TYR A 32 -3.34 -6.06 -4.73
C TYR A 32 -3.99 -7.06 -3.77
N SER A 33 -3.20 -7.97 -3.17
CA SER A 33 -3.73 -9.07 -2.34
C SER A 33 -4.19 -8.61 -0.97
N ASN A 34 -3.61 -7.56 -0.41
CA ASN A 34 -4.06 -7.00 0.87
C ASN A 34 -5.17 -5.96 0.71
N HIS A 35 -5.55 -5.62 -0.53
CA HIS A 35 -6.62 -4.67 -0.83
C HIS A 35 -6.42 -3.32 -0.12
N ARG A 36 -5.20 -2.78 -0.21
CA ARG A 36 -4.79 -1.54 0.46
C ARG A 36 -3.80 -0.74 -0.38
N ILE A 37 -3.75 0.57 -0.14
CA ILE A 37 -2.65 1.44 -0.57
C ILE A 37 -1.80 1.75 0.66
N MET A 38 -0.49 1.51 0.56
CA MET A 38 0.46 1.77 1.64
C MET A 38 1.34 2.96 1.29
N LYS A 39 1.46 3.94 2.19
CA LYS A 39 2.46 5.02 2.12
C LYS A 39 3.69 4.65 2.95
N TRP A 40 4.87 4.91 2.40
CA TRP A 40 6.15 4.71 3.06
C TRP A 40 6.97 5.99 2.93
N ALA A 41 7.08 6.75 4.01
CA ALA A 41 7.96 7.91 4.04
C ALA A 41 9.44 7.50 3.82
N CYS A 42 10.25 8.44 3.31
CA CYS A 42 11.68 8.19 3.11
C CYS A 42 12.35 7.74 4.43
N GLY A 43 13.03 6.60 4.39
CA GLY A 43 13.67 5.98 5.57
C GLY A 43 12.74 5.25 6.53
N ALA A 44 11.43 5.15 6.25
CA ALA A 44 10.49 4.46 7.11
C ALA A 44 10.73 2.93 7.13
N VAL A 45 10.66 2.35 8.33
CA VAL A 45 10.78 0.90 8.56
C VAL A 45 9.42 0.16 8.52
N GLN A 46 8.33 0.91 8.55
CA GLN A 46 6.96 0.43 8.41
C GLN A 46 6.16 1.43 7.58
N GLY A 47 5.11 0.97 6.88
CA GLY A 47 4.21 1.82 6.12
C GLY A 47 2.94 2.18 6.88
N GLU A 48 2.15 3.03 6.26
CA GLU A 48 0.85 3.50 6.72
C GLU A 48 -0.22 3.13 5.69
N VAL A 49 -1.37 2.61 6.15
CA VAL A 49 -2.51 2.37 5.27
C VAL A 49 -3.21 3.71 5.01
N VAL A 50 -3.11 4.22 3.79
CA VAL A 50 -3.75 5.49 3.40
C VAL A 50 -5.09 5.29 2.69
N ALA A 51 -5.35 4.08 2.17
CA ALA A 51 -6.65 3.69 1.63
C ALA A 51 -6.83 2.17 1.72
N GLY A 52 -8.08 1.71 1.88
CA GLY A 52 -8.41 0.28 1.96
C GLY A 52 -8.02 -0.37 3.28
N GLY A 53 -7.54 -1.63 3.22
CA GLY A 53 -7.10 -2.39 4.40
C GLY A 53 -8.24 -3.02 5.22
N ASN A 54 -9.50 -2.85 4.81
CA ASN A 54 -10.68 -3.39 5.49
C ASN A 54 -11.28 -4.60 4.76
N ARG A 55 -10.40 -5.49 4.27
CA ARG A 55 -10.72 -6.60 3.36
C ARG A 55 -11.23 -6.15 2.00
N GLN A 56 -11.33 -7.10 1.08
CA GLN A 56 -11.94 -6.92 -0.22
C GLN A 56 -13.39 -6.43 -0.09
N GLY A 57 -13.77 -5.42 -0.88
CA GLY A 57 -15.17 -5.01 -0.96
C GLY A 57 -15.39 -3.67 -1.65
N ASN A 58 -16.62 -3.16 -1.54
CA ASN A 58 -17.10 -1.94 -2.21
C ASN A 58 -17.68 -0.91 -1.23
N ARG A 59 -17.43 -1.05 0.08
CA ARG A 59 -17.74 -0.02 1.07
C ARG A 59 -16.72 1.12 0.99
N ASN A 60 -17.06 2.28 1.53
CA ASN A 60 -16.24 3.51 1.45
C ASN A 60 -14.78 3.37 1.93
N ASN A 61 -14.48 2.39 2.78
CA ASN A 61 -13.14 2.14 3.33
C ASN A 61 -12.54 0.80 2.85
N GLN A 62 -13.13 0.18 1.83
CA GLN A 62 -12.65 -1.07 1.24
C GLN A 62 -12.12 -0.82 -0.17
N LEU A 63 -11.10 -1.56 -0.55
CA LEU A 63 -10.64 -1.67 -1.92
C LEU A 63 -10.85 -3.11 -2.39
N ASN A 64 -10.75 -3.31 -3.70
CA ASN A 64 -10.84 -4.62 -4.30
C ASN A 64 -9.75 -4.74 -5.38
N GLY A 65 -8.62 -5.32 -5.01
CA GLY A 65 -7.48 -5.51 -5.92
C GLY A 65 -6.96 -4.21 -6.54
N PRO A 66 -6.49 -3.24 -5.74
CA PRO A 66 -5.88 -2.04 -6.31
C PRO A 66 -4.68 -2.43 -7.18
N ALA A 67 -4.69 -1.98 -8.42
CA ALA A 67 -3.72 -2.37 -9.45
C ALA A 67 -2.80 -1.23 -9.88
N ASN A 68 -3.18 0.02 -9.61
CA ASN A 68 -2.45 1.21 -9.99
C ASN A 68 -2.60 2.27 -8.91
N VAL A 69 -1.56 3.08 -8.74
CA VAL A 69 -1.57 4.27 -7.88
C VAL A 69 -0.83 5.38 -8.61
N ILE A 70 -1.39 6.59 -8.57
CA ILE A 70 -0.77 7.80 -9.14
C ILE A 70 -0.91 8.89 -8.09
N VAL A 71 0.18 9.61 -7.86
CA VAL A 71 0.26 10.78 -6.99
C VAL A 71 0.71 11.97 -7.82
N ASP A 72 0.14 13.14 -7.57
CA ASP A 72 0.47 14.41 -8.24
C ASP A 72 1.42 15.23 -7.36
#